data_AF-A0A0C2I9X6-F1
#
_entry.id   AF-A0A0C2I9X6-F1
#
_cell.length_a   1.000
_cell.length_b   1.000
_cell.length_c   1.000
_cell.angle_alpha   90.00
_cell.angle_beta   90.00
_cell.angle_gamma   90.00
#
_symmetry.space_group_name_H-M   'P 1'
#
loop_
_entity.id
_entity.type
_entity.pdbx_description
1 polymer ?
#
loop_
_entity_poly.entity_id
_entity_poly.type
_entity_poly.pdbx_seq_one_letter_code
_entity_poly.pdbx_strand_id
1 'polypeptide(L)'
;MGEGVSLDYKQQQYVVNGKDLKAKSELLKDILAFANAWRSEDAHILIGVSNSREVIGLDHDPDDSRLQQFINSKTNHPIDFSYRSLTYKGVKLGLFTIPQQLRPVYSNSDYGIVTAHTVYVRRGSSTANADPTEIARMGIAQLNPSNNLVRKPELDIKLVSDDDENIDFLSFKYVKLKLLDYPDYKSLPERPSAYSMPSLHFDNENYYRDLASYYKKRLGLFKLQLCITNSGSGYADDVRIYAELTGWKNGNVLLGTELDTLPEKSLSPGRIRYEGVTATDPSVDIFPKKDKTIILFHVGKIHSGESVLTSAVFLDSPPTELECIFIKILSDQLPAPKEITIPATIVFNEVDLTFEILKKGLK
;
A
#
# COMPACT_ATOMS: atom_id res chain seq x y z
N MET A 1 30.43 23.62 -12.27
CA MET A 1 30.75 22.37 -11.55
C MET A 1 31.92 21.71 -12.25
N GLY A 2 32.96 21.29 -11.51
CA GLY A 2 34.18 20.67 -12.05
C GLY A 2 34.06 19.14 -12.14
N GLU A 3 35.11 18.47 -12.63
CA GLU A 3 35.24 17.01 -12.54
C GLU A 3 35.12 16.55 -11.08
N GLY A 4 34.52 15.40 -10.86
CA GLY A 4 34.23 14.90 -9.52
C GLY A 4 33.86 13.42 -9.50
N VAL A 5 33.20 13.01 -8.41
CA VAL A 5 32.83 11.60 -8.17
C VAL A 5 31.74 11.10 -9.13
N SER A 6 30.93 12.00 -9.69
CA SER A 6 29.81 11.70 -10.59
C SER A 6 29.98 12.28 -12.01
N LEU A 7 31.07 12.98 -12.32
CA LEU A 7 31.26 13.57 -13.65
C LEU A 7 32.74 13.59 -14.04
N ASP A 8 33.02 13.08 -15.24
CA ASP A 8 34.35 13.12 -15.87
C ASP A 8 34.24 13.66 -17.30
N TYR A 9 35.28 14.39 -17.75
CA TYR A 9 35.42 14.81 -19.13
C TYR A 9 36.54 14.02 -19.78
N LYS A 10 36.31 13.53 -21.00
CA LYS A 10 37.36 12.96 -21.85
C LYS A 10 37.41 13.72 -23.16
N GLN A 11 38.61 14.12 -23.54
CA GLN A 11 38.86 14.79 -24.81
C GLN A 11 38.60 13.87 -26.01
N GLN A 12 39.06 12.61 -25.94
CA GLN A 12 38.97 11.62 -27.01
C GLN A 12 38.10 10.44 -26.56
N GLN A 13 37.53 9.74 -27.53
CA GLN A 13 36.77 8.54 -27.26
C GLN A 13 37.67 7.37 -26.84
N TYR A 14 37.14 6.49 -25.99
CA TYR A 14 37.85 5.30 -25.57
C TYR A 14 38.15 4.37 -26.75
N VAL A 15 39.35 3.79 -26.73
CA VAL A 15 39.75 2.77 -27.69
C VAL A 15 39.10 1.46 -27.30
N VAL A 16 38.13 0.98 -28.08
CA VAL A 16 37.44 -0.30 -27.81
C VAL A 16 37.75 -1.40 -28.84
N ASN A 17 38.34 -1.01 -29.97
CA ASN A 17 38.74 -1.89 -31.06
C ASN A 17 40.27 -2.02 -31.15
N GLY A 18 40.77 -2.98 -31.94
CA GLY A 18 42.21 -3.17 -32.15
C GLY A 18 42.89 -4.11 -31.15
N LYS A 19 44.23 -4.14 -31.15
CA LYS A 19 45.06 -5.07 -30.35
C LYS A 19 45.62 -4.46 -29.06
N ASP A 20 45.50 -3.15 -28.88
CA ASP A 20 46.03 -2.48 -27.68
C ASP A 20 45.09 -2.73 -26.48
N LEU A 21 45.44 -3.76 -25.69
CA LEU A 21 44.71 -4.11 -24.49
C LEU A 21 44.81 -3.02 -23.41
N LYS A 22 45.91 -2.26 -23.38
CA LYS A 22 46.12 -1.20 -22.39
C LYS A 22 45.11 -0.08 -22.60
N ALA A 23 44.97 0.39 -23.84
CA ALA A 23 43.99 1.42 -24.19
C ALA A 23 42.54 0.95 -23.96
N LYS A 24 42.22 -0.31 -24.29
CA LYS A 24 40.87 -0.88 -24.05
C LYS A 24 40.50 -0.98 -22.58
N SER A 25 41.49 -1.30 -21.76
CA SER A 25 41.27 -1.46 -20.33
C SER A 25 41.01 -0.14 -19.60
N GLU A 26 41.24 1.02 -20.23
CA GLU A 26 40.92 2.33 -19.64
C GLU A 26 39.41 2.51 -19.45
N LEU A 27 38.61 2.18 -20.47
CA LEU A 27 37.14 2.22 -20.35
C LEU A 27 36.67 1.26 -19.26
N LEU A 28 37.17 0.02 -19.26
CA LEU A 28 36.80 -0.98 -18.27
C LEU A 28 37.12 -0.49 -16.84
N LYS A 29 38.31 0.08 -16.64
CA LYS A 29 38.73 0.61 -15.34
C LYS A 29 37.86 1.78 -14.88
N ASP A 30 37.55 2.72 -15.77
CA ASP A 30 36.73 3.87 -15.43
C ASP A 30 35.28 3.46 -15.11
N ILE A 31 34.68 2.56 -15.91
CA ILE A 31 33.33 2.04 -15.64
C ILE A 31 33.30 1.31 -14.28
N LEU A 32 34.28 0.45 -13.99
CA LEU A 32 34.38 -0.20 -12.67
C LEU A 32 34.50 0.83 -11.53
N ALA A 33 35.32 1.87 -11.71
CA ALA A 33 35.51 2.91 -10.71
C ALA A 33 34.23 3.72 -10.43
N PHE A 34 33.47 4.07 -11.47
CA PHE A 34 32.21 4.80 -11.36
C PHE A 34 31.05 3.95 -10.84
N ALA A 35 31.02 2.66 -11.20
CA ALA A 35 30.05 1.72 -10.66
C ALA A 35 30.23 1.54 -9.16
N ASN A 36 31.47 1.56 -8.65
CA ASN A 36 31.77 1.40 -7.23
C ASN A 36 31.78 2.69 -6.41
N ALA A 37 31.77 3.85 -7.05
CA ALA A 37 31.89 5.16 -6.40
C ALA A 37 30.83 5.39 -5.30
N TRP A 38 31.21 6.06 -4.21
CA TRP A 38 30.28 6.50 -3.18
C TRP A 38 29.56 7.78 -3.63
N ARG A 39 28.34 7.63 -4.17
CA ARG A 39 27.51 8.72 -4.70
C ARG A 39 26.02 8.43 -4.50
N SER A 40 25.20 9.47 -4.60
CA SER A 40 23.74 9.42 -4.51
C SER A 40 23.02 9.72 -5.84
N GLU A 41 23.77 10.09 -6.88
CA GLU A 41 23.28 10.46 -8.21
C GLU A 41 23.99 9.65 -9.28
N ASP A 42 23.44 9.60 -10.48
CA ASP A 42 24.05 8.96 -11.65
C ASP A 42 25.42 9.57 -11.98
N ALA A 43 26.35 8.73 -12.42
CA ALA A 43 27.65 9.17 -12.88
C ALA A 43 27.66 9.31 -14.40
N HIS A 44 28.40 10.30 -14.88
CA HIS A 44 28.49 10.63 -16.29
C HIS A 44 29.96 10.76 -16.74
N ILE A 45 30.26 10.21 -17.91
CA ILE A 45 31.51 10.47 -18.62
C ILE A 45 31.15 11.15 -19.93
N LEU A 46 31.54 12.42 -20.06
CA LEU A 46 31.28 13.23 -21.25
C LEU A 46 32.51 13.21 -22.16
N ILE A 47 32.34 12.67 -23.35
CA ILE A 47 33.39 12.51 -24.36
C ILE A 47 33.29 13.64 -25.39
N GLY A 48 34.45 14.12 -25.84
CA GLY A 48 34.59 15.21 -26.81
C GLY A 48 34.71 16.58 -26.14
N VAL A 49 35.08 16.62 -24.86
CA VAL A 49 35.27 17.85 -24.07
C VAL A 49 36.62 17.80 -23.35
N SER A 50 37.40 18.86 -23.44
CA SER A 50 38.67 18.97 -22.72
C SER A 50 38.46 19.26 -21.22
N ASN A 51 39.51 19.10 -20.42
CA ASN A 51 39.47 19.46 -19.00
C ASN A 51 39.28 20.99 -18.80
N SER A 52 39.62 21.81 -19.79
CA SER A 52 39.31 23.25 -19.84
C SER A 52 37.86 23.56 -20.26
N ARG A 53 37.04 22.52 -20.48
CA ARG A 53 35.63 22.57 -20.93
C ARG A 53 35.44 23.08 -22.36
N GLU A 54 36.48 22.97 -23.18
CA GLU A 54 36.38 23.27 -24.60
C GLU A 54 35.74 22.08 -25.32
N VAL A 55 34.77 22.38 -26.18
CA VAL A 55 34.05 21.38 -26.98
C VAL A 55 34.88 21.06 -28.22
N ILE A 56 35.32 19.81 -28.33
CA ILE A 56 36.20 19.33 -29.41
C ILE A 56 35.42 18.43 -30.36
N GLY A 57 34.54 17.58 -29.80
CA GLY A 57 33.74 16.62 -30.55
C GLY A 57 34.31 15.22 -30.58
N LEU A 58 33.52 14.29 -31.10
CA LEU A 58 33.88 12.88 -31.27
C LEU A 58 34.71 12.64 -32.54
N ASP A 59 35.74 11.82 -32.42
CA ASP A 59 36.49 11.22 -33.52
C ASP A 59 35.79 9.98 -34.09
N HIS A 60 35.16 9.15 -33.24
CA HIS A 60 34.28 8.05 -33.65
C HIS A 60 33.11 7.82 -32.68
N ASP A 61 32.08 7.15 -33.17
CA ASP A 61 30.81 6.90 -32.48
C ASP A 61 30.61 5.38 -32.29
N PRO A 62 30.96 4.80 -31.12
CA PRO A 62 30.78 3.38 -30.85
C PRO A 62 29.32 2.99 -30.62
N ASP A 63 28.97 1.76 -31.00
CA ASP A 63 27.67 1.17 -30.72
C ASP A 63 27.59 0.72 -29.24
N ASP A 64 26.57 1.20 -28.53
CA ASP A 64 26.31 0.85 -27.12
C ASP A 64 26.28 -0.67 -26.90
N SER A 65 25.66 -1.43 -27.81
CA SER A 65 25.55 -2.88 -27.68
C SER A 65 26.93 -3.58 -27.63
N ARG A 66 27.91 -3.07 -28.37
CA ARG A 66 29.29 -3.57 -28.36
C ARG A 66 30.02 -3.21 -27.08
N LEU A 67 29.77 -2.01 -26.55
CA LEU A 67 30.32 -1.56 -25.28
C LEU A 67 29.78 -2.42 -24.13
N GLN A 68 28.47 -2.66 -24.11
CA GLN A 68 27.80 -3.54 -23.16
C GLN A 68 28.41 -4.94 -23.18
N GLN A 69 28.51 -5.54 -24.37
CA GLN A 69 29.09 -6.87 -24.52
C GLN A 69 30.54 -6.92 -24.03
N PHE A 70 31.35 -5.90 -24.37
CA PHE A 70 32.74 -5.83 -23.95
C PHE A 70 32.87 -5.79 -22.42
N ILE A 71 32.18 -4.85 -21.76
CA ILE A 71 32.27 -4.67 -20.31
C ILE A 71 31.70 -5.87 -19.56
N ASN A 72 30.47 -6.28 -19.89
CA ASN A 72 29.77 -7.35 -19.16
C ASN A 72 30.43 -8.73 -19.34
N SER A 73 31.21 -8.94 -20.41
CA SER A 73 31.98 -10.18 -20.59
C SER A 73 33.17 -10.31 -19.62
N LYS A 74 33.54 -9.25 -18.90
CA LYS A 74 34.73 -9.20 -18.04
C LYS A 74 34.42 -9.11 -16.55
N THR A 75 33.19 -8.79 -16.18
CA THR A 75 32.81 -8.42 -14.81
C THR A 75 32.20 -9.59 -14.05
N ASN A 76 32.23 -9.52 -12.72
CA ASN A 76 31.67 -10.54 -11.81
C ASN A 76 30.14 -10.70 -11.94
N HIS A 77 29.45 -9.64 -12.34
CA HIS A 77 28.05 -9.63 -12.77
C HIS A 77 27.83 -8.54 -13.81
N PRO A 78 26.70 -8.53 -14.53
CA PRO A 78 26.37 -7.43 -15.46
C PRO A 78 26.41 -6.06 -14.77
N ILE A 79 26.98 -5.07 -15.46
CA ILE A 79 27.02 -3.66 -15.05
C ILE A 79 25.91 -2.93 -15.78
N ASP A 80 25.14 -2.15 -15.05
CA ASP A 80 24.20 -1.19 -15.63
C ASP A 80 24.95 0.08 -16.03
N PHE A 81 25.02 0.35 -17.33
CA PHE A 81 25.44 1.63 -17.90
C PHE A 81 24.77 1.84 -19.26
N SER A 82 24.92 3.01 -19.86
CA SER A 82 24.49 3.27 -21.24
C SER A 82 25.38 4.29 -21.92
N TYR A 83 25.52 4.17 -23.23
CA TYR A 83 26.17 5.14 -24.10
C TYR A 83 25.16 5.74 -25.08
N ARG A 84 25.21 7.08 -25.25
CA ARG A 84 24.48 7.76 -26.32
C ARG A 84 25.27 8.92 -26.88
N SER A 85 25.09 9.16 -28.18
CA SER A 85 25.61 10.36 -28.85
C SER A 85 24.64 11.53 -28.73
N LEU A 86 25.19 12.69 -28.38
CA LEU A 86 24.49 13.97 -28.22
C LEU A 86 25.00 14.96 -29.27
N THR A 87 24.15 15.90 -29.68
CA THR A 87 24.57 17.02 -30.54
C THR A 87 24.47 18.32 -29.75
N TYR A 88 25.58 19.03 -29.61
CA TYR A 88 25.66 20.31 -28.93
C TYR A 88 26.34 21.35 -29.84
N LYS A 89 25.62 22.43 -30.17
CA LYS A 89 26.10 23.48 -31.08
C LYS A 89 26.66 22.95 -32.42
N GLY A 90 26.02 21.91 -32.96
CA GLY A 90 26.44 21.26 -34.21
C GLY A 90 27.61 20.29 -34.08
N VAL A 91 28.18 20.12 -32.87
CA VAL A 91 29.26 19.17 -32.59
C VAL A 91 28.68 17.93 -31.91
N LYS A 92 29.10 16.73 -32.36
CA LYS A 92 28.72 15.46 -31.71
C LYS A 92 29.57 15.20 -30.47
N LEU A 93 28.94 14.80 -29.39
CA LEU A 93 29.54 14.43 -28.10
C LEU A 93 29.04 13.04 -27.68
N GLY A 94 29.84 12.32 -26.89
CA GLY A 94 29.45 11.02 -26.34
C GLY A 94 29.10 11.15 -24.87
N LEU A 95 28.05 10.48 -24.41
CA LEU A 95 27.68 10.46 -23.00
C LEU A 95 27.54 9.02 -22.51
N PHE A 96 28.40 8.64 -21.58
CA PHE A 96 28.17 7.49 -20.74
C PHE A 96 27.33 7.89 -19.53
N THR A 97 26.33 7.08 -19.19
CA THR A 97 25.56 7.20 -17.95
C THR A 97 25.67 5.90 -17.17
N ILE A 98 26.16 6.00 -15.94
CA ILE A 98 26.38 4.87 -15.04
C ILE A 98 25.50 5.08 -13.80
N PRO A 99 24.34 4.42 -13.70
CA PRO A 99 23.48 4.52 -12.52
C PRO A 99 24.14 3.95 -11.27
N GLN A 100 23.59 4.29 -10.11
CA GLN A 100 23.91 3.60 -8.87
C GLN A 100 23.40 2.15 -8.96
N GLN A 101 24.26 1.19 -8.60
CA GLN A 101 23.99 -0.22 -8.84
C GLN A 101 24.61 -1.11 -7.76
N LEU A 102 24.46 -2.41 -7.94
CA LEU A 102 25.04 -3.44 -7.10
C LEU A 102 26.57 -3.28 -6.99
N ARG A 103 27.10 -3.31 -5.76
CA ARG A 103 28.53 -3.21 -5.46
C ARG A 103 28.93 -4.28 -4.44
N PRO A 104 30.18 -4.79 -4.45
CA PRO A 104 31.28 -4.38 -5.32
C PRO A 104 31.24 -5.04 -6.70
N VAL A 105 31.68 -4.29 -7.71
CA VAL A 105 31.90 -4.78 -9.07
C VAL A 105 33.41 -4.85 -9.36
N TYR A 106 33.86 -5.92 -9.98
CA TYR A 106 35.27 -6.12 -10.34
C TYR A 106 35.41 -7.01 -11.58
N SER A 107 36.62 -7.04 -12.16
CA SER A 107 36.96 -7.93 -13.27
C SER A 107 37.32 -9.33 -12.77
N ASN A 108 36.81 -10.39 -13.41
CA ASN A 108 37.14 -11.79 -13.06
C ASN A 108 38.54 -12.21 -13.53
N SER A 109 39.12 -11.47 -14.48
CA SER A 109 40.41 -11.78 -15.09
C SER A 109 41.23 -10.52 -15.33
N ASP A 110 42.55 -10.64 -15.42
CA ASP A 110 43.42 -9.54 -15.82
C ASP A 110 43.09 -9.08 -17.25
N TYR A 111 43.07 -7.77 -17.48
CA TYR A 111 42.82 -7.18 -18.78
C TYR A 111 43.52 -5.82 -18.91
N GLY A 112 44.63 -5.77 -19.66
CA GLY A 112 45.42 -4.54 -19.81
C GLY A 112 45.91 -4.01 -18.45
N ILE A 113 45.43 -2.84 -18.03
CA ILE A 113 45.74 -2.20 -16.73
C ILE A 113 44.78 -2.58 -15.60
N VAL A 114 43.75 -3.37 -15.89
CA VAL A 114 42.76 -3.86 -14.93
C VAL A 114 43.23 -5.20 -14.38
N THR A 115 43.41 -5.27 -13.08
CA THR A 115 43.82 -6.48 -12.35
C THR A 115 42.60 -7.25 -11.85
N ALA A 116 42.65 -8.58 -11.93
CA ALA A 116 41.58 -9.46 -11.50
C ALA A 116 41.26 -9.25 -10.01
N HIS A 117 39.97 -9.34 -9.67
CA HIS A 117 39.45 -9.24 -8.29
C HIS A 117 39.80 -7.93 -7.57
N THR A 118 40.27 -6.92 -8.30
CA THR A 118 40.57 -5.60 -7.73
C THR A 118 39.34 -4.71 -7.88
N VAL A 119 38.88 -4.16 -6.75
CA VAL A 119 37.74 -3.23 -6.72
C VAL A 119 38.28 -1.80 -6.88
N TYR A 120 38.05 -1.20 -8.04
CA TYR A 120 38.38 0.20 -8.29
C TYR A 120 37.26 1.12 -7.83
N VAL A 121 37.59 2.28 -7.27
CA VAL A 121 36.64 3.28 -6.77
C VAL A 121 37.07 4.67 -7.21
N ARG A 122 36.11 5.46 -7.72
CA ARG A 122 36.34 6.86 -8.05
C ARG A 122 36.42 7.72 -6.78
N ARG A 123 37.48 8.51 -6.64
CA ARG A 123 37.73 9.47 -5.56
C ARG A 123 38.03 10.84 -6.17
N GLY A 124 37.03 11.72 -6.21
CA GLY A 124 37.10 12.99 -6.93
C GLY A 124 37.41 12.74 -8.42
N SER A 125 38.47 13.37 -8.93
CA SER A 125 38.95 13.20 -10.31
C SER A 125 39.91 12.01 -10.50
N SER A 126 40.11 11.17 -9.48
CA SER A 126 41.07 10.06 -9.50
C SER A 126 40.43 8.70 -9.24
N THR A 127 41.11 7.62 -9.63
CA THR A 127 40.68 6.24 -9.39
C THR A 127 41.65 5.56 -8.44
N ALA A 128 41.13 4.95 -7.37
CA ALA A 128 41.90 4.23 -6.35
C ALA A 128 41.40 2.79 -6.19
N ASN A 129 42.17 1.93 -5.51
CA ASN A 129 41.73 0.60 -5.12
C ASN A 129 41.04 0.67 -3.76
N ALA A 130 39.89 0.00 -3.61
CA ALA A 130 39.22 -0.15 -2.33
C ALA A 130 40.01 -1.09 -1.41
N ASP A 131 40.07 -0.75 -0.13
CA ASP A 131 40.55 -1.66 0.90
C ASP A 131 39.43 -2.65 1.32
N PRO A 132 39.77 -3.78 1.97
CA PRO A 132 38.78 -4.78 2.38
C PRO A 132 37.65 -4.25 3.26
N THR A 133 37.90 -3.23 4.08
CA THR A 133 36.88 -2.59 4.94
C THR A 133 35.90 -1.79 4.09
N GLU A 134 36.41 -1.05 3.10
CA GLU A 134 35.59 -0.32 2.13
C GLU A 134 34.73 -1.28 1.31
N ILE A 135 35.29 -2.42 0.87
CA ILE A 135 34.56 -3.48 0.16
C ILE A 135 33.43 -4.05 1.03
N ALA A 136 33.71 -4.35 2.31
CA ALA A 136 32.67 -4.82 3.24
C ALA A 136 31.54 -3.79 3.43
N ARG A 137 31.88 -2.50 3.50
CA ARG A 137 30.89 -1.41 3.59
C ARG A 137 30.02 -1.32 2.34
N MET A 138 30.55 -1.59 1.14
CA MET A 138 29.73 -1.62 -0.08
C MET A 138 28.62 -2.66 0.02
N GLY A 139 28.94 -3.86 0.53
CA GLY A 139 27.97 -4.92 0.77
C GLY A 139 26.93 -4.56 1.84
N ILE A 140 27.33 -3.92 2.94
CA ILE A 140 26.37 -3.46 3.97
C ILE A 140 25.48 -2.34 3.43
N ALA A 141 26.03 -1.39 2.68
CA ALA A 141 25.26 -0.29 2.09
C ALA A 141 24.19 -0.76 1.10
N GLN A 142 24.35 -1.96 0.55
CA GLN A 142 23.34 -2.63 -0.27
C GLN A 142 22.21 -3.23 0.57
N LEU A 143 22.49 -3.70 1.79
CA LEU A 143 21.49 -4.22 2.72
C LEU A 143 20.66 -3.09 3.37
N ASN A 144 21.15 -1.85 3.33
CA ASN A 144 20.40 -0.68 3.75
C ASN A 144 19.32 -0.35 2.69
N PRO A 145 18.01 -0.45 3.02
CA PRO A 145 16.92 -0.25 2.07
C PRO A 145 16.86 1.15 1.44
N SER A 146 17.62 2.11 1.97
CA SER A 146 17.73 3.46 1.43
C SER A 146 18.48 3.53 0.09
N ASN A 147 19.29 2.52 -0.25
CA ASN A 147 20.21 2.56 -1.39
C ASN A 147 19.91 1.53 -2.50
N ASN A 148 18.97 0.61 -2.28
CA ASN A 148 18.42 -0.23 -3.33
C ASN A 148 17.12 0.41 -3.81
N LEU A 149 17.10 0.80 -5.09
CA LEU A 149 16.04 1.52 -5.78
C LEU A 149 14.75 0.69 -5.98
N VAL A 150 14.43 -0.22 -5.06
CA VAL A 150 13.11 -0.85 -4.98
C VAL A 150 12.44 -0.27 -3.75
N ARG A 151 11.79 0.88 -3.94
CA ARG A 151 10.87 1.43 -2.94
C ARG A 151 9.76 0.41 -2.73
N LYS A 152 9.76 -0.28 -1.60
CA LYS A 152 8.74 -1.30 -1.28
C LYS A 152 7.73 -0.73 -0.30
N PRO A 153 6.43 -0.89 -0.55
CA PRO A 153 5.44 -0.61 0.47
C PRO A 153 5.54 -1.65 1.59
N GLU A 154 5.26 -1.22 2.80
CA GLU A 154 5.15 -2.08 3.98
C GLU A 154 3.83 -1.70 4.66
N LEU A 155 2.80 -2.50 4.40
CA LEU A 155 1.43 -2.22 4.85
C LEU A 155 1.15 -2.95 6.15
N ASP A 156 0.72 -2.25 7.19
CA ASP A 156 0.24 -2.81 8.45
C ASP A 156 -1.23 -2.47 8.65
N ILE A 157 -1.97 -3.35 9.33
CA ILE A 157 -3.40 -3.19 9.59
C ILE A 157 -3.70 -3.30 11.07
N LYS A 158 -4.58 -2.42 11.54
CA LYS A 158 -5.08 -2.40 12.91
C LYS A 158 -6.60 -2.17 12.94
N LEU A 159 -7.25 -2.63 14.01
CA LEU A 159 -8.65 -2.30 14.27
C LEU A 159 -8.76 -0.90 14.87
N VAL A 160 -9.80 -0.18 14.46
CA VAL A 160 -10.15 1.12 15.04
C VAL A 160 -11.33 0.94 15.99
N SER A 161 -11.20 1.44 17.21
CA SER A 161 -12.29 1.55 18.17
C SER A 161 -12.71 3.00 18.32
N ASP A 162 -13.94 3.23 18.78
CA ASP A 162 -14.44 4.58 19.05
C ASP A 162 -13.71 5.26 20.23
N ASP A 163 -13.08 4.47 21.11
CA ASP A 163 -12.36 4.95 22.31
C ASP A 163 -10.83 4.90 22.20
N ASP A 164 -10.28 4.15 21.25
CA ASP A 164 -8.83 3.91 21.11
C ASP A 164 -8.46 3.81 19.63
N GLU A 165 -7.44 4.55 19.20
CA GLU A 165 -7.11 4.64 17.77
C GLU A 165 -6.51 3.34 17.21
N ASN A 166 -6.18 2.34 18.03
CA ASN A 166 -5.54 1.10 17.59
C ASN A 166 -5.73 -0.06 18.58
N ILE A 167 -6.42 -1.14 18.17
CA ILE A 167 -6.54 -2.38 18.96
C ILE A 167 -6.02 -3.59 18.16
N ASP A 168 -5.22 -4.44 18.81
CA ASP A 168 -4.64 -5.66 18.21
C ASP A 168 -5.57 -6.90 18.33
N PHE A 169 -6.69 -6.78 19.04
CA PHE A 169 -7.67 -7.85 19.25
C PHE A 169 -9.09 -7.30 19.18
N LEU A 170 -10.03 -8.12 18.70
CA LEU A 170 -11.45 -7.79 18.63
C LEU A 170 -12.15 -8.31 19.89
N SER A 171 -12.68 -7.43 20.74
CA SER A 171 -13.54 -7.83 21.86
C SER A 171 -14.90 -7.19 21.71
N PHE A 172 -15.92 -8.00 21.38
CA PHE A 172 -17.28 -7.52 21.26
C PHE A 172 -18.19 -8.12 22.33
N LYS A 173 -18.81 -7.25 23.12
CA LYS A 173 -19.77 -7.62 24.16
C LYS A 173 -21.11 -6.97 23.88
N TYR A 174 -22.16 -7.79 23.78
CA TYR A 174 -23.49 -7.28 23.51
C TYR A 174 -24.59 -8.00 24.27
N VAL A 175 -25.79 -7.41 24.26
CA VAL A 175 -26.97 -8.02 24.85
C VAL A 175 -27.83 -8.58 23.72
N LYS A 176 -28.02 -9.89 23.71
CA LYS A 176 -28.89 -10.56 22.75
C LYS A 176 -30.32 -10.50 23.27
N LEU A 177 -31.15 -9.69 22.61
CA LEU A 177 -32.55 -9.54 23.00
C LEU A 177 -33.42 -10.65 22.41
N LYS A 178 -34.13 -11.36 23.28
CA LYS A 178 -35.19 -12.28 22.90
C LYS A 178 -36.51 -11.51 22.81
N LEU A 179 -37.06 -11.44 21.60
CA LEU A 179 -38.36 -10.79 21.38
C LEU A 179 -39.47 -11.68 21.93
N LEU A 180 -40.39 -11.03 22.64
CA LEU A 180 -41.63 -11.65 23.10
C LEU A 180 -42.78 -11.21 22.20
N ASP A 181 -43.98 -11.73 22.47
CA ASP A 181 -45.18 -11.24 21.80
C ASP A 181 -45.56 -9.85 22.36
N TYR A 182 -45.76 -8.89 21.46
CA TYR A 182 -46.08 -7.50 21.83
C TYR A 182 -47.49 -7.17 21.35
N PRO A 183 -48.28 -6.46 22.18
CA PRO A 183 -49.60 -6.00 21.77
C PRO A 183 -49.48 -4.94 20.68
N ASP A 184 -50.55 -4.79 19.90
CA ASP A 184 -50.64 -3.74 18.89
C ASP A 184 -50.66 -2.36 19.56
N TYR A 185 -49.89 -1.42 19.01
CA TYR A 185 -49.88 -0.04 19.49
C TYR A 185 -51.16 0.68 19.08
N LYS A 186 -51.78 1.37 20.05
CA LYS A 186 -52.92 2.24 19.83
C LYS A 186 -52.71 3.53 20.63
N SER A 187 -52.90 4.66 19.98
CA SER A 187 -52.93 5.96 20.63
C SER A 187 -54.14 6.03 21.57
N LEU A 188 -54.01 6.81 22.65
CA LEU A 188 -55.16 7.10 23.50
C LEU A 188 -56.16 7.92 22.68
N PRO A 189 -57.47 7.64 22.75
CA PRO A 189 -58.45 8.42 22.02
C PRO A 189 -58.35 9.88 22.45
N GLU A 190 -57.94 10.75 21.52
CA GLU A 190 -57.96 12.19 21.74
C GLU A 190 -59.42 12.62 21.92
N ARG A 191 -59.71 13.38 22.98
CA ARG A 191 -61.04 13.99 23.13
C ARG A 191 -61.15 15.04 22.02
N PRO A 192 -62.04 14.88 21.02
CA PRO A 192 -62.10 15.81 19.92
C PRO A 192 -62.48 17.20 20.43
N SER A 193 -61.64 18.19 20.14
CA SER A 193 -61.99 19.60 20.31
C SER A 193 -62.95 20.00 19.20
N ALA A 194 -63.93 20.85 19.48
CA ALA A 194 -64.88 21.34 18.48
C ALA A 194 -64.21 22.08 17.28
N TYR A 195 -62.91 22.38 17.40
CA TYR A 195 -62.11 23.07 16.38
C TYR A 195 -60.96 22.20 15.82
N SER A 196 -60.86 20.90 16.16
CA SER A 196 -59.79 20.05 15.62
C SER A 196 -60.12 19.53 14.23
N MET A 197 -59.25 19.82 13.25
CA MET A 197 -59.28 19.14 11.96
C MET A 197 -58.94 17.65 12.12
N PRO A 198 -59.59 16.73 11.40
CA PRO A 198 -59.25 15.31 11.44
C PRO A 198 -57.79 15.09 11.06
N SER A 199 -57.01 14.47 11.95
CA SER A 199 -55.67 14.00 11.60
C SER A 199 -55.78 12.91 10.53
N LEU A 200 -55.02 13.04 9.45
CA LEU A 200 -54.91 12.00 8.42
C LEU A 200 -53.89 10.91 8.79
N HIS A 201 -53.32 10.96 10.00
CA HIS A 201 -52.34 9.97 10.44
C HIS A 201 -53.01 8.75 11.06
N PHE A 202 -52.47 7.57 10.77
CA PHE A 202 -52.91 6.30 11.35
C PHE A 202 -51.90 5.80 12.37
N ASP A 203 -52.36 5.10 13.40
CA ASP A 203 -51.46 4.45 14.36
C ASP A 203 -50.66 3.34 13.66
N ASN A 204 -49.36 3.30 13.93
CA ASN A 204 -48.55 2.15 13.57
C ASN A 204 -48.82 1.02 14.57
N GLU A 205 -49.76 0.13 14.26
CA GLU A 205 -50.10 -1.02 15.13
C GLU A 205 -48.87 -1.87 15.46
N ASN A 206 -47.91 -1.98 14.54
CA ASN A 206 -46.66 -2.72 14.73
C ASN A 206 -45.57 -1.94 15.47
N TYR A 207 -45.83 -0.73 15.96
CA TYR A 207 -44.81 0.14 16.57
C TYR A 207 -43.97 -0.57 17.63
N TYR A 208 -44.59 -1.34 18.54
CA TYR A 208 -43.83 -2.05 19.58
C TYR A 208 -42.97 -3.20 19.01
N ARG A 209 -43.45 -3.91 17.97
CA ARG A 209 -42.70 -4.97 17.28
C ARG A 209 -41.53 -4.38 16.48
N ASP A 210 -41.77 -3.28 15.78
CA ASP A 210 -40.75 -2.52 15.05
C ASP A 210 -39.68 -1.96 16.01
N LEU A 211 -40.11 -1.39 17.15
CA LEU A 211 -39.23 -0.82 18.17
C LEU A 211 -38.37 -1.90 18.85
N ALA A 212 -38.96 -3.07 19.15
CA ALA A 212 -38.21 -4.21 19.67
C ALA A 212 -37.15 -4.70 18.68
N SER A 213 -37.50 -4.77 17.39
CA SER A 213 -36.57 -5.15 16.31
C SER A 213 -35.45 -4.13 16.13
N TYR A 214 -35.79 -2.84 16.20
CA TYR A 214 -34.84 -1.73 16.20
C TYR A 214 -33.82 -1.84 17.34
N TYR A 215 -34.29 -2.03 18.58
CA TYR A 215 -33.40 -2.17 19.73
C TYR A 215 -32.53 -3.41 19.66
N LYS A 216 -33.08 -4.55 19.22
CA LYS A 216 -32.31 -5.79 19.03
C LYS A 216 -31.16 -5.57 18.06
N LYS A 217 -31.45 -5.01 16.87
CA LYS A 217 -30.40 -4.70 15.89
C LYS A 217 -29.40 -3.72 16.49
N ARG A 218 -29.84 -2.57 17.00
CA ARG A 218 -28.96 -1.53 17.52
C ARG A 218 -28.00 -2.02 18.61
N LEU A 219 -28.47 -2.86 19.53
CA LEU A 219 -27.64 -3.42 20.61
C LEU A 219 -26.76 -4.58 20.15
N GLY A 220 -27.12 -5.25 19.04
CA GLY A 220 -26.33 -6.32 18.45
C GLY A 220 -25.32 -5.87 17.40
N LEU A 221 -25.33 -4.58 17.00
CA LEU A 221 -24.43 -4.07 15.96
C LEU A 221 -23.04 -3.77 16.49
N PHE A 222 -22.03 -4.30 15.82
CA PHE A 222 -20.63 -3.98 16.04
C PHE A 222 -20.04 -3.23 14.85
N LYS A 223 -19.45 -2.06 15.08
CA LYS A 223 -18.72 -1.33 14.05
C LYS A 223 -17.34 -1.95 13.82
N LEU A 224 -17.09 -2.40 12.60
CA LEU A 224 -15.79 -2.85 12.13
C LEU A 224 -15.21 -1.82 11.18
N GLN A 225 -14.05 -1.28 11.54
CA GLN A 225 -13.29 -0.35 10.70
C GLN A 225 -11.80 -0.65 10.85
N LEU A 226 -11.08 -0.64 9.74
CA LEU A 226 -9.65 -0.97 9.69
C LEU A 226 -8.84 0.28 9.37
N CYS A 227 -7.71 0.44 10.05
CA CYS A 227 -6.68 1.42 9.71
C CYS A 227 -5.52 0.70 9.05
N ILE A 228 -5.14 1.17 7.86
CA ILE A 228 -3.99 0.66 7.12
C ILE A 228 -2.92 1.73 7.08
N THR A 229 -1.72 1.37 7.51
CA THR A 229 -0.57 2.26 7.52
C THR A 229 0.51 1.71 6.60
N ASN A 230 1.03 2.55 5.71
CA ASN A 230 2.20 2.21 4.91
C ASN A 230 3.47 2.76 5.55
N SER A 231 4.19 1.93 6.30
CA SER A 231 5.47 2.27 6.94
C SER A 231 6.66 2.12 5.98
N GLY A 232 6.43 1.58 4.78
CA GLY A 232 7.45 1.31 3.77
C GLY A 232 7.88 2.56 3.00
N SER A 233 8.94 2.42 2.20
CA SER A 233 9.53 3.51 1.40
C SER A 233 8.88 3.67 0.01
N GLY A 234 8.03 2.72 -0.40
CA GLY A 234 7.25 2.75 -1.65
C GLY A 234 5.78 3.07 -1.42
N TYR A 235 5.09 3.45 -2.49
CA TYR A 235 3.62 3.54 -2.48
C TYR A 235 3.02 2.16 -2.74
N ALA A 236 1.80 1.96 -2.26
CA ALA A 236 0.95 0.84 -2.63
C ALA A 236 -0.22 1.38 -3.44
N ASP A 237 -0.49 0.83 -4.62
CA ASP A 237 -1.63 1.17 -5.47
C ASP A 237 -2.54 -0.05 -5.63
N ASP A 238 -3.80 0.23 -5.99
CA ASP A 238 -4.89 -0.76 -6.04
C ASP A 238 -4.93 -1.66 -4.79
N VAL A 239 -4.85 -1.04 -3.60
CA VAL A 239 -4.88 -1.76 -2.33
C VAL A 239 -6.29 -2.31 -2.09
N ARG A 240 -6.36 -3.63 -1.99
CA ARG A 240 -7.59 -4.39 -1.72
C ARG A 240 -7.42 -5.25 -0.48
N ILE A 241 -8.42 -5.22 0.39
CA ILE A 241 -8.36 -5.89 1.69
C ILE A 241 -9.53 -6.85 1.81
N TYR A 242 -9.21 -8.12 2.00
CA TYR A 242 -10.17 -9.18 2.22
C TYR A 242 -10.19 -9.49 3.71
N ALA A 243 -11.29 -9.18 4.38
CA ALA A 243 -11.56 -9.61 5.75
C ALA A 243 -12.49 -10.83 5.72
N GLU A 244 -11.95 -11.99 6.07
CA GLU A 244 -12.69 -13.24 6.17
C GLU A 244 -13.12 -13.50 7.61
N LEU A 245 -14.43 -13.47 7.83
CA LEU A 245 -15.08 -13.78 9.11
C LEU A 245 -15.38 -15.29 9.14
N THR A 246 -14.47 -16.06 9.74
CA THR A 246 -14.57 -17.52 9.78
C THR A 246 -15.45 -17.96 10.96
N GLY A 247 -16.34 -18.94 10.75
CA GLY A 247 -17.27 -19.39 11.79
C GLY A 247 -18.61 -18.65 11.79
N TRP A 248 -18.74 -17.57 11.03
CA TRP A 248 -20.01 -16.85 10.86
C TRP A 248 -20.67 -17.14 9.52
N LYS A 249 -21.56 -18.14 9.51
CA LYS A 249 -22.30 -18.58 8.32
C LYS A 249 -23.43 -17.61 8.00
N ASN A 250 -23.49 -17.14 6.75
CA ASN A 250 -24.48 -16.15 6.29
C ASN A 250 -24.54 -14.92 7.21
N GLY A 251 -23.37 -14.39 7.58
CA GLY A 251 -23.29 -13.24 8.46
C GLY A 251 -23.94 -12.02 7.84
N ASN A 252 -24.80 -11.36 8.61
CA ASN A 252 -25.45 -10.14 8.18
C ASN A 252 -24.51 -8.95 8.45
N VAL A 253 -23.97 -8.38 7.38
CA VAL A 253 -23.08 -7.22 7.44
C VAL A 253 -23.79 -6.06 6.78
N LEU A 254 -23.96 -4.98 7.53
CA LEU A 254 -24.68 -3.79 7.11
C LEU A 254 -23.71 -2.66 6.79
N LEU A 255 -24.06 -1.84 5.81
CA LEU A 255 -23.37 -0.57 5.56
C LEU A 255 -23.97 0.52 6.48
N GLY A 256 -23.20 1.58 6.78
CA GLY A 256 -23.67 2.64 7.68
C GLY A 256 -24.96 3.34 7.23
N THR A 257 -25.24 3.32 5.93
CA THR A 257 -26.47 3.83 5.29
C THR A 257 -27.70 2.93 5.49
N GLU A 258 -27.50 1.67 5.88
CA GLU A 258 -28.55 0.66 6.11
C GLU A 258 -29.00 0.59 7.57
N LEU A 259 -28.47 1.47 8.42
CA LEU A 259 -28.87 1.55 9.82
C LEU A 259 -30.33 2.01 9.92
N ASP A 260 -31.16 1.17 10.54
CA ASP A 260 -32.58 1.44 10.71
C ASP A 260 -32.82 2.79 11.41
N THR A 261 -33.85 3.51 10.95
CA THR A 261 -34.33 4.71 11.63
C THR A 261 -35.25 4.34 12.79
N LEU A 262 -35.33 5.20 13.80
CA LEU A 262 -36.23 4.99 14.94
C LEU A 262 -37.68 4.89 14.42
N PRO A 263 -38.44 3.84 14.75
CA PRO A 263 -39.80 3.70 14.25
C PRO A 263 -40.71 4.79 14.81
N GLU A 264 -41.64 5.25 13.97
CA GLU A 264 -42.63 6.26 14.32
C GLU A 264 -43.93 5.60 14.84
N LYS A 265 -44.58 6.26 15.80
CA LYS A 265 -45.87 5.81 16.37
C LYS A 265 -47.05 6.02 15.43
N SER A 266 -46.93 6.97 14.51
CA SER A 266 -47.95 7.31 13.54
C SER A 266 -47.39 7.25 12.11
N LEU A 267 -48.22 6.85 11.16
CA LEU A 267 -47.89 6.77 9.75
C LEU A 267 -48.64 7.85 8.97
N SER A 268 -47.97 8.50 8.04
CA SER A 268 -48.61 9.41 7.09
C SER A 268 -49.22 8.64 5.90
N PRO A 269 -50.36 9.10 5.35
CA PRO A 269 -50.93 8.52 4.13
C PRO A 269 -49.92 8.62 2.98
N GLY A 270 -49.71 7.53 2.25
CA GLY A 270 -48.84 7.50 1.07
C GLY A 270 -47.37 7.17 1.34
N ARG A 271 -46.95 6.94 2.59
CA ARG A 271 -45.67 6.28 2.86
C ARG A 271 -45.78 4.79 2.48
N ILE A 272 -45.54 4.49 1.21
CA ILE A 272 -45.14 3.14 0.81
C ILE A 272 -43.79 2.90 1.51
N ARG A 273 -43.72 1.92 2.42
CA ARG A 273 -42.43 1.37 2.85
C ARG A 273 -41.79 0.78 1.58
N TYR A 274 -40.96 1.57 0.90
CA TYR A 274 -40.04 1.01 -0.07
C TYR A 274 -39.14 0.07 0.74
N GLU A 275 -39.31 -1.24 0.55
CA GLU A 275 -38.30 -2.21 0.99
C GLU A 275 -36.96 -1.72 0.44
N GLY A 276 -36.00 -1.60 1.36
CA GLY A 276 -34.82 -0.77 1.19
C GLY A 276 -34.12 -1.02 -0.14
N VAL A 277 -33.85 0.06 -0.87
CA VAL A 277 -32.79 0.05 -1.87
C VAL A 277 -31.55 -0.42 -1.12
N THR A 278 -31.03 -1.59 -1.47
CA THR A 278 -29.80 -2.13 -0.90
C THR A 278 -28.74 -1.06 -1.08
N ALA A 279 -28.21 -0.52 0.01
CA ALA A 279 -27.27 0.57 -0.13
C ALA A 279 -26.01 -0.01 -0.76
N THR A 280 -25.54 0.57 -1.85
CA THR A 280 -24.30 0.15 -2.48
C THR A 280 -23.22 1.16 -2.14
N ASP A 281 -22.24 0.76 -1.34
CA ASP A 281 -21.01 1.53 -1.16
C ASP A 281 -19.97 1.03 -2.17
N PRO A 282 -19.52 1.84 -3.15
CA PRO A 282 -18.54 1.39 -4.13
C PRO A 282 -17.18 1.02 -3.51
N SER A 283 -16.93 1.38 -2.26
CA SER A 283 -15.70 1.05 -1.54
C SER A 283 -15.74 -0.30 -0.82
N VAL A 284 -16.91 -0.95 -0.74
CA VAL A 284 -17.08 -2.21 0.00
C VAL A 284 -17.95 -3.21 -0.76
N ASP A 285 -17.43 -4.42 -0.99
CA ASP A 285 -18.22 -5.56 -1.47
C ASP A 285 -18.32 -6.63 -0.38
N ILE A 286 -19.51 -7.25 -0.24
CA ILE A 286 -19.77 -8.29 0.75
C ILE A 286 -20.15 -9.58 0.02
N PHE A 287 -19.40 -10.65 0.29
CA PHE A 287 -19.61 -11.97 -0.31
C PHE A 287 -19.95 -13.00 0.77
N PRO A 288 -21.24 -13.36 0.93
CA PRO A 288 -21.61 -14.46 1.80
C PRO A 288 -21.21 -15.80 1.17
N LYS A 289 -20.50 -16.65 1.92
CA LYS A 289 -20.22 -18.05 1.57
C LYS A 289 -20.82 -18.98 2.61
N LYS A 290 -20.98 -20.26 2.24
CA LYS A 290 -21.65 -21.28 3.08
C LYS A 290 -21.13 -21.36 4.53
N ASP A 291 -19.83 -21.14 4.74
CA ASP A 291 -19.18 -21.28 6.05
C ASP A 291 -18.44 -20.03 6.55
N LYS A 292 -18.41 -18.96 5.74
CA LYS A 292 -17.72 -17.70 6.08
C LYS A 292 -18.32 -16.51 5.36
N THR A 293 -18.14 -15.33 5.91
CA THR A 293 -18.51 -14.06 5.27
C THR A 293 -17.24 -13.31 4.90
N ILE A 294 -17.11 -12.87 3.64
CA ILE A 294 -15.93 -12.12 3.17
C ILE A 294 -16.35 -10.69 2.90
N ILE A 295 -15.61 -9.74 3.48
CA ILE A 295 -15.77 -8.31 3.22
C ILE A 295 -14.54 -7.85 2.44
N LEU A 296 -14.76 -7.25 1.28
CA LEU A 296 -13.73 -6.69 0.42
C LEU A 296 -13.77 -5.16 0.53
N PHE A 297 -12.69 -4.57 1.00
CA PHE A 297 -12.51 -3.11 1.02
C PHE A 297 -11.61 -2.68 -0.14
N HIS A 298 -12.09 -1.72 -0.93
CA HIS A 298 -11.33 -1.05 -1.98
C HIS A 298 -10.77 0.26 -1.41
N VAL A 299 -9.47 0.26 -1.12
CA VAL A 299 -8.80 1.41 -0.48
C VAL A 299 -8.10 2.30 -1.52
N GLY A 300 -7.58 1.70 -2.59
CA GLY A 300 -6.90 2.42 -3.67
C GLY A 300 -5.43 2.69 -3.34
N LYS A 301 -4.98 3.93 -3.50
CA LYS A 301 -3.56 4.29 -3.37
C LYS A 301 -3.21 4.77 -1.97
N ILE A 302 -2.09 4.28 -1.45
CA ILE A 302 -1.53 4.66 -0.14
C ILE A 302 -0.06 5.06 -0.34
N HIS A 303 0.27 6.31 -0.01
CA HIS A 303 1.63 6.82 -0.06
C HIS A 303 2.49 6.30 1.09
N SER A 304 3.82 6.41 0.94
CA SER A 304 4.76 6.10 2.02
C SER A 304 4.53 7.04 3.22
N GLY A 305 4.39 6.46 4.41
CA GLY A 305 4.09 7.16 5.67
C GLY A 305 2.62 7.52 5.87
N GLU A 306 1.74 7.16 4.94
CA GLU A 306 0.30 7.47 5.02
C GLU A 306 -0.48 6.39 5.77
N SER A 307 -1.51 6.83 6.50
CA SER A 307 -2.50 5.96 7.14
C SER A 307 -3.89 6.27 6.60
N VAL A 308 -4.61 5.24 6.17
CA VAL A 308 -5.94 5.34 5.57
C VAL A 308 -6.92 4.46 6.34
N LEU A 309 -8.12 4.99 6.58
CA LEU A 309 -9.23 4.28 7.19
C LEU A 309 -10.12 3.65 6.11
N THR A 310 -10.54 2.41 6.31
CA THR A 310 -11.59 1.81 5.48
C THR A 310 -12.95 2.43 5.79
N SER A 311 -13.91 2.22 4.91
CA SER A 311 -15.32 2.43 5.22
C SER A 311 -15.75 1.56 6.39
N ALA A 312 -16.60 2.11 7.25
CA ALA A 312 -17.13 1.40 8.42
C ALA A 312 -18.25 0.46 8.00
N VAL A 313 -18.14 -0.80 8.39
CA VAL A 313 -19.16 -1.83 8.21
C VAL A 313 -19.67 -2.27 9.57
N PHE A 314 -20.92 -2.71 9.65
CA PHE A 314 -21.56 -3.09 10.90
C PHE A 314 -21.92 -4.56 10.88
N LEU A 315 -21.38 -5.32 11.84
CA LEU A 315 -21.67 -6.74 12.01
C LEU A 315 -22.91 -6.88 12.89
N ASP A 316 -24.00 -7.46 12.38
CA ASP A 316 -25.23 -7.66 13.14
C ASP A 316 -25.19 -8.97 13.92
N SER A 317 -25.08 -8.85 15.24
CA SER A 317 -25.16 -9.97 16.19
C SER A 317 -24.20 -11.11 15.84
N PRO A 318 -22.89 -10.84 15.71
CA PRO A 318 -21.92 -11.86 15.37
C PRO A 318 -21.89 -12.97 16.43
N PRO A 319 -21.63 -14.23 16.02
CA PRO A 319 -21.83 -15.39 16.87
C PRO A 319 -20.53 -15.73 17.62
N THR A 320 -20.61 -16.53 18.69
CA THR A 320 -19.45 -16.88 19.52
C THR A 320 -18.39 -17.72 18.80
N GLU A 321 -18.75 -18.35 17.68
CA GLU A 321 -17.89 -19.15 16.82
C GLU A 321 -16.92 -18.31 15.98
N LEU A 322 -17.09 -16.98 15.92
CA LEU A 322 -16.16 -16.07 15.25
C LEU A 322 -14.96 -15.81 16.16
N GLU A 323 -13.96 -16.71 16.09
CA GLU A 323 -12.75 -16.66 16.92
C GLU A 323 -11.65 -15.74 16.36
N CYS A 324 -11.68 -15.45 15.06
CA CYS A 324 -10.73 -14.53 14.44
C CYS A 324 -11.23 -13.99 13.09
N ILE A 325 -10.59 -12.91 12.65
CA ILE A 325 -10.75 -12.30 11.34
C ILE A 325 -9.45 -12.51 10.59
N PHE A 326 -9.50 -13.24 9.47
CA PHE A 326 -8.34 -13.39 8.58
C PHE A 326 -8.34 -12.24 7.59
N ILE A 327 -7.26 -11.46 7.59
CA ILE A 327 -7.09 -10.31 6.73
C ILE A 327 -6.04 -10.64 5.68
N LYS A 328 -6.40 -10.46 4.41
CA LYS A 328 -5.50 -10.61 3.28
C LYS A 328 -5.45 -9.30 2.49
N ILE A 329 -4.24 -8.77 2.34
CA ILE A 329 -3.96 -7.52 1.64
C ILE A 329 -3.32 -7.84 0.30
N LEU A 330 -3.87 -7.26 -0.76
CA LEU A 330 -3.34 -7.31 -2.12
C LEU A 330 -3.05 -5.89 -2.58
N SER A 331 -1.96 -5.73 -3.33
CA SER A 331 -1.58 -4.49 -4.02
C SER A 331 -0.58 -4.84 -5.13
N ASP A 332 -0.58 -4.06 -6.21
CA ASP A 332 0.30 -4.26 -7.36
C ASP A 332 1.80 -4.18 -7.00
N GLN A 333 2.16 -3.43 -5.96
CA GLN A 333 3.54 -3.23 -5.53
C GLN A 333 3.96 -4.17 -4.39
N LEU A 334 3.07 -5.06 -3.95
CA LEU A 334 3.41 -6.12 -3.00
C LEU A 334 3.91 -7.37 -3.75
N PRO A 335 5.08 -7.93 -3.40
CA PRO A 335 5.62 -9.11 -4.07
C PRO A 335 4.79 -10.38 -3.80
N ALA A 336 4.09 -10.40 -2.68
CA ALA A 336 3.17 -11.46 -2.28
C ALA A 336 2.06 -10.86 -1.42
N PRO A 337 0.88 -11.49 -1.33
CA PRO A 337 -0.18 -11.04 -0.45
C PRO A 337 0.30 -10.99 1.01
N LYS A 338 -0.05 -9.93 1.74
CA LYS A 338 0.21 -9.87 3.19
C LYS A 338 -0.99 -10.45 3.91
N GLU A 339 -0.75 -11.39 4.80
CA GLU A 339 -1.80 -12.07 5.56
C GLU A 339 -1.61 -11.80 7.06
N ILE A 340 -2.69 -11.36 7.72
CA ILE A 340 -2.72 -10.98 9.13
C ILE A 340 -3.94 -11.67 9.75
N THR A 341 -3.82 -12.16 10.97
CA THR A 341 -4.95 -12.73 11.71
C THR A 341 -5.21 -11.87 12.92
N ILE A 342 -6.44 -11.36 13.04
CA ILE A 342 -6.87 -10.60 14.21
C ILE A 342 -7.73 -11.50 15.09
N PRO A 343 -7.29 -11.85 16.32
CA PRO A 343 -8.08 -12.64 17.25
C PRO A 343 -9.38 -11.92 17.63
N ALA A 344 -10.45 -12.68 17.81
CA ALA A 344 -11.77 -12.20 18.18
C ALA A 344 -12.32 -12.94 19.41
N THR A 345 -12.91 -12.18 20.33
CA THR A 345 -13.64 -12.69 21.49
C THR A 345 -14.99 -12.04 21.52
N ILE A 346 -16.02 -12.87 21.34
CA ILE A 346 -17.42 -12.43 21.33
C ILE A 346 -18.12 -13.00 22.54
N VAL A 347 -18.77 -12.14 23.31
CA VAL A 347 -19.56 -12.54 24.47
C VAL A 347 -20.91 -11.85 24.38
N PHE A 348 -21.99 -12.63 24.49
CA PHE A 348 -23.32 -12.06 24.60
C PHE A 348 -24.05 -12.58 25.84
N ASN A 349 -24.88 -11.71 26.40
CA ASN A 349 -25.83 -12.08 27.45
C ASN A 349 -27.24 -12.04 26.87
N GLU A 350 -28.01 -13.11 27.05
CA GLU A 350 -29.38 -13.19 26.55
C GLU A 350 -30.36 -12.60 27.58
N VAL A 351 -31.23 -11.69 27.13
CA VAL A 351 -32.21 -11.00 27.98
C VAL A 351 -33.58 -10.98 27.29
N ASP A 352 -34.62 -11.33 28.02
CA ASP A 352 -36.00 -11.24 27.57
C ASP A 352 -36.45 -9.77 27.53
N LEU A 353 -36.80 -9.28 26.34
CA LEU A 353 -37.30 -7.92 26.17
C LEU A 353 -38.79 -7.85 26.54
N THR A 354 -39.06 -7.67 27.83
CA THR A 354 -40.44 -7.51 28.32
C THR A 354 -41.05 -6.19 27.87
N PHE A 355 -42.38 -6.16 27.78
CA PHE A 355 -43.14 -4.97 27.38
C PHE A 355 -42.86 -3.74 28.26
N GLU A 356 -42.65 -3.96 29.57
CA GLU A 356 -42.31 -2.89 30.52
C GLU A 356 -40.94 -2.26 30.24
N ILE A 357 -39.95 -3.06 29.86
CA ILE A 357 -38.61 -2.59 29.48
C ILE A 357 -38.69 -1.80 28.17
N LEU A 358 -39.44 -2.31 27.19
CA LEU A 358 -39.66 -1.66 25.90
C LEU A 358 -40.32 -0.28 26.06
N LYS A 359 -41.30 -0.16 26.98
CA LYS A 359 -42.05 1.09 27.22
C LYS A 359 -41.23 2.14 27.98
N LYS A 360 -40.36 1.72 28.90
CA LYS A 360 -39.46 2.63 29.64
C LYS A 360 -38.31 3.17 28.79
N GLY A 361 -38.03 2.52 27.65
CA GLY A 361 -36.90 2.81 26.79
C GLY A 361 -35.63 2.16 27.34
N LEU A 362 -34.91 1.43 26.49
CA LEU A 362 -33.55 0.99 26.77
C LEU A 362 -32.65 2.22 26.70
N LYS A 363 -32.12 2.64 27.85
CA LYS A 363 -31.06 3.66 27.93
C LYS A 363 -29.70 2.99 27.91
#